data_AF-A0A352C689-F1
#
_entry.id   AF-A0A352C689-F1
#
_cell.length_a   1.000
_cell.length_b   1.000
_cell.length_c   1.000
_cell.angle_alpha   90.00
_cell.angle_beta   90.00
_cell.angle_gamma   90.00
#
_symmetry.space_group_name_H-M   'P 1'
#
loop_
_entity.id
_entity.type
_entity.pdbx_description
1 polymer ?
#
loop_
_entity_poly.entity_id
_entity_poly.type
_entity_poly.pdbx_seq_one_letter_code
_entity_poly.pdbx_strand_id
1 'polypeptide(L)'
;MEKIYPHIYPRFNRVFFKDFWQLVKPYWKSDDKKKAYLYLIINLFCSFSGVYTSVQLNSVTKVMFDALSEFNKPLLIQSSLHFLGLAALIFFCAGYGSYFSGLLSMRWQKWLTQQTVNDWLGQHKHFKLNWLNQRVDNPDQRITEDLGALPGLTLKVFFLLLNSISSFISFSVILWSLSSHFPLMLGHVQIMIPGYLFFS
;
A
#
# COMPACT_ATOMS: atom_id res chain seq x y z
N MET A 1 -33.70 11.88 28.91
CA MET A 1 -32.36 12.45 29.19
C MET A 1 -31.35 11.61 28.44
N GLU A 2 -30.86 12.14 27.32
CA GLU A 2 -29.88 11.51 26.44
C GLU A 2 -28.50 11.53 27.13
N LYS A 3 -27.97 10.34 27.47
CA LYS A 3 -26.61 10.24 28.03
C LYS A 3 -25.63 10.60 26.91
N ILE A 4 -25.09 11.81 26.97
CA ILE A 4 -23.96 12.24 26.14
C ILE A 4 -22.75 11.41 26.57
N TYR A 5 -22.50 10.31 25.88
CA TYR A 5 -21.23 9.60 25.98
C TYR A 5 -20.17 10.52 25.38
N PRO A 6 -19.05 10.81 26.06
CA PRO A 6 -17.98 11.60 25.46
C PRO A 6 -17.48 10.82 24.24
N HIS A 7 -17.72 11.36 23.04
CA HIS A 7 -17.17 10.82 21.81
C HIS A 7 -15.65 10.95 21.91
N ILE A 8 -14.98 9.85 22.27
CA ILE A 8 -13.52 9.74 22.23
C ILE A 8 -13.16 9.70 20.75
N TYR A 9 -12.99 10.86 20.13
CA TYR A 9 -12.46 10.93 18.77
C TYR A 9 -11.01 10.43 18.81
N PRO A 10 -10.65 9.43 17.97
CA PRO A 10 -9.28 8.96 17.90
C PRO A 10 -8.40 10.13 17.43
N ARG A 11 -7.53 10.61 18.33
CA ARG A 11 -6.51 11.61 17.98
C ARG A 11 -5.28 10.87 17.47
N PHE A 12 -4.82 11.21 16.26
CA PHE A 12 -3.54 10.74 15.73
C PHE A 12 -2.38 11.36 16.53
N ASN A 13 -2.09 10.81 17.71
CA ASN A 13 -1.04 11.26 18.62
C ASN A 13 0.00 10.15 18.84
N ARG A 14 1.09 10.47 19.56
CA ARG A 14 2.15 9.48 19.89
C ARG A 14 1.62 8.25 20.63
N VAL A 15 0.54 8.41 21.41
CA VAL A 15 -0.08 7.32 22.18
C VAL A 15 -0.77 6.34 21.23
N PHE A 16 -1.55 6.83 20.26
CA PHE A 16 -2.17 6.02 19.22
C PHE A 16 -1.15 5.14 18.48
N PHE A 17 -0.04 5.74 18.00
CA PHE A 17 0.99 4.98 17.30
C PHE A 17 1.69 3.96 18.20
N LYS A 18 1.90 4.29 19.48
CA LYS A 18 2.46 3.35 20.47
C LYS A 18 1.54 2.16 20.67
N ASP A 19 0.25 2.40 20.88
CA ASP A 19 -0.75 1.36 21.14
C ASP A 19 -0.96 0.47 19.91
N PHE A 20 -1.03 1.09 18.72
CA PHE A 20 -1.02 0.38 17.44
C PHE A 20 0.23 -0.51 17.29
N TRP A 21 1.41 0.03 17.58
CA TRP A 21 2.66 -0.73 17.49
C TRP A 21 2.71 -1.90 18.48
N GLN A 22 2.12 -1.75 19.66
CA GLN A 22 1.98 -2.84 20.63
C GLN A 22 1.08 -3.96 20.13
N LEU A 23 0.07 -3.69 19.31
CA LEU A 23 -0.80 -4.70 18.70
C LEU A 23 -0.14 -5.38 17.48
N VAL A 24 0.62 -4.64 16.68
CA VAL A 24 1.24 -5.16 15.44
C VAL A 24 2.51 -5.97 15.71
N LYS A 25 3.43 -5.46 16.54
CA LYS A 25 4.76 -6.05 16.78
C LYS A 25 4.75 -7.52 17.21
N PRO A 26 3.82 -7.99 18.08
CA PRO A 26 3.80 -9.37 18.54
C PRO A 26 3.60 -10.42 17.43
N TYR A 27 2.79 -10.12 16.41
CA TYR A 27 2.55 -11.04 15.28
C TYR A 27 3.84 -11.41 14.54
N TRP A 28 4.70 -10.41 14.30
CA TRP A 28 5.99 -10.57 13.62
C TRP A 28 7.03 -11.36 14.43
N LYS A 29 6.79 -11.55 15.74
CA LYS A 29 7.64 -12.35 16.63
C LYS A 29 7.09 -13.75 16.92
N SER A 30 5.87 -14.05 16.50
CA SER A 30 5.20 -15.35 16.71
C SER A 30 5.84 -16.50 15.93
N ASP A 31 5.42 -17.73 16.21
CA ASP A 31 5.86 -18.93 15.48
C ASP A 31 5.53 -18.89 13.98
N ASP A 32 4.50 -18.14 13.58
CA ASP A 32 4.11 -17.96 12.17
C ASP A 32 4.95 -16.89 11.43
N LYS A 33 5.97 -16.30 12.08
CA LYS A 33 6.80 -15.21 11.50
C LYS A 33 7.39 -15.53 10.14
N LYS A 34 7.85 -16.78 9.91
CA LYS A 34 8.49 -17.16 8.63
C LYS A 34 7.52 -17.03 7.46
N LYS A 35 6.27 -17.46 7.65
CA LYS A 35 5.22 -17.35 6.63
C LYS A 35 4.77 -15.90 6.48
N ALA A 36 4.66 -15.16 7.57
CA ALA A 36 4.33 -13.74 7.55
C ALA A 36 5.36 -12.93 6.71
N TYR A 37 6.66 -13.14 6.97
CA TYR A 37 7.73 -12.50 6.20
C TYR A 37 7.75 -12.96 4.75
N LEU A 38 7.51 -14.25 4.46
CA LEU A 38 7.44 -14.75 3.09
C LEU A 38 6.34 -14.01 2.29
N TYR A 39 5.13 -13.94 2.82
CA TYR A 39 4.02 -13.25 2.14
C TYR A 39 4.24 -11.74 2.02
N LEU A 40 4.91 -11.13 2.99
CA LEU A 40 5.28 -9.72 2.92
C LEU A 40 6.33 -9.47 1.84
N ILE A 41 7.36 -10.31 1.73
CA ILE A 41 8.41 -10.19 0.71
C ILE A 41 7.82 -10.37 -0.69
N ILE A 42 6.94 -11.36 -0.89
CA ILE A 42 6.27 -11.56 -2.17
C ILE A 42 5.43 -10.34 -2.55
N ASN A 43 4.71 -9.75 -1.59
CA ASN A 43 3.95 -8.52 -1.83
C ASN A 43 4.84 -7.32 -2.15
N LEU A 44 5.94 -7.15 -1.42
CA LEU A 44 6.90 -6.08 -1.71
C LEU A 44 7.46 -6.22 -3.11
N PHE A 45 7.86 -7.44 -3.50
CA PHE A 45 8.33 -7.73 -4.86
C PHE A 45 7.27 -7.37 -5.90
N CYS A 46 6.01 -7.77 -5.70
CA CYS A 46 4.91 -7.41 -6.60
C CYS A 46 4.70 -5.90 -6.69
N SER A 47 4.80 -5.19 -5.56
CA SER A 47 4.63 -3.73 -5.52
C SER A 47 5.75 -3.00 -6.26
N PHE A 48 7.02 -3.38 -6.03
CA PHE A 48 8.16 -2.80 -6.75
C PHE A 48 8.13 -3.14 -8.24
N SER A 49 7.69 -4.35 -8.62
CA SER A 49 7.46 -4.72 -10.01
C SER A 49 6.39 -3.82 -10.66
N GLY A 50 5.30 -3.51 -9.94
CA GLY A 50 4.26 -2.59 -10.41
C GLY A 50 4.81 -1.19 -10.74
N VAL A 51 5.73 -0.70 -9.94
CA VAL A 51 6.41 0.58 -10.18
C VAL A 51 7.30 0.52 -11.41
N TYR A 52 8.16 -0.49 -11.47
CA TYR A 52 9.10 -0.67 -12.57
C TYR A 52 8.36 -0.77 -13.91
N THR A 53 7.30 -1.60 -13.94
CA THR A 53 6.46 -1.77 -15.12
C THR A 53 5.71 -0.50 -15.49
N SER A 54 5.30 0.33 -14.52
CA SER A 54 4.68 1.64 -14.80
C SER A 54 5.63 2.57 -15.57
N VAL A 55 6.90 2.65 -15.18
CA VAL A 55 7.91 3.44 -15.91
C VAL A 55 8.16 2.86 -17.31
N GLN A 56 8.31 1.53 -17.41
CA GLN A 56 8.55 0.87 -18.69
C GLN A 56 7.36 1.00 -19.65
N LEU A 57 6.13 0.93 -19.14
CA LEU A 57 4.93 1.16 -19.95
C LEU A 57 4.94 2.54 -20.60
N ASN A 58 5.27 3.59 -19.84
CA ASN A 58 5.38 4.93 -20.40
C ASN A 58 6.43 5.00 -21.53
N SER A 59 7.58 4.36 -21.33
CA SER A 59 8.65 4.31 -22.35
C SER A 59 8.21 3.55 -23.61
N VAL A 60 7.65 2.35 -23.45
CA VAL A 60 7.20 1.51 -24.56
C VAL A 60 6.06 2.18 -25.32
N THR A 61 5.13 2.84 -24.63
CA THR A 61 4.06 3.62 -25.26
C THR A 61 4.62 4.73 -26.15
N LYS A 62 5.65 5.46 -25.70
CA LYS A 62 6.33 6.46 -26.54
C LYS A 62 6.90 5.83 -27.81
N VAL A 63 7.67 4.75 -27.68
CA VAL A 63 8.28 4.05 -28.84
C VAL A 63 7.22 3.51 -29.80
N MET A 64 6.08 3.03 -29.30
CA MET A 64 4.97 2.59 -30.14
C MET A 64 4.38 3.75 -30.96
N PHE A 65 4.20 4.93 -30.35
CA PHE A 65 3.71 6.11 -31.07
C PHE A 65 4.71 6.57 -32.13
N ASP A 66 6.00 6.66 -31.79
CA ASP A 66 7.06 7.02 -32.74
C ASP A 66 7.09 6.04 -33.93
N ALA A 67 7.01 4.73 -33.66
CA ALA A 67 6.96 3.70 -34.69
C ALA A 67 5.71 3.80 -35.59
N LEU A 68 4.57 4.21 -35.05
CA LEU A 68 3.34 4.43 -35.81
C LEU A 68 3.48 5.66 -36.73
N SER A 69 4.04 6.76 -36.21
CA SER A 69 4.29 7.99 -36.96
C SER A 69 5.26 7.77 -38.12
N GLU A 70 6.29 6.95 -37.92
CA GLU A 70 7.28 6.61 -38.95
C GLU A 70 6.84 5.43 -39.85
N PHE A 71 5.65 4.86 -39.63
CA PHE A 71 5.18 3.63 -40.29
C PHE A 71 6.19 2.46 -40.20
N ASN A 72 7.00 2.43 -39.15
CA ASN A 72 8.03 1.44 -38.91
C ASN A 72 7.42 0.15 -38.32
N LYS A 73 6.94 -0.72 -39.20
CA LYS A 73 6.30 -2.01 -38.86
C LYS A 73 7.13 -2.90 -37.92
N PRO A 74 8.43 -3.17 -38.14
CA PRO A 74 9.18 -4.07 -37.26
C PRO A 74 9.31 -3.49 -35.84
N LEU A 75 9.55 -2.18 -35.72
CA LEU A 75 9.63 -1.51 -34.42
C LEU A 75 8.27 -1.54 -33.69
N LEU A 76 7.18 -1.35 -34.43
CA LEU A 76 5.82 -1.42 -33.90
C LEU A 76 5.49 -2.81 -33.34
N ILE A 77 5.85 -3.88 -34.05
CA ILE A 77 5.63 -5.26 -33.59
C ILE A 77 6.47 -5.55 -32.35
N GLN A 78 7.75 -5.18 -32.35
CA GLN A 78 8.65 -5.41 -31.22
C GLN A 78 8.17 -4.69 -29.96
N SER A 79 7.78 -3.42 -30.09
CA SER A 79 7.27 -2.62 -28.97
C SER A 79 5.91 -3.13 -28.48
N SER A 80 5.04 -3.60 -29.37
CA SER A 80 3.76 -4.25 -29.00
C SER A 80 3.96 -5.55 -28.21
N LEU A 81 4.93 -6.39 -28.60
CA LEU A 81 5.28 -7.60 -27.87
C LEU A 81 5.86 -7.28 -26.49
N HIS A 82 6.71 -6.26 -26.39
CA HIS A 82 7.24 -5.80 -25.11
C HIS A 82 6.12 -5.27 -24.20
N PHE A 83 5.18 -4.49 -24.75
CA PHE A 83 3.98 -4.03 -24.04
C PHE A 83 3.16 -5.20 -23.48
N LEU A 84 2.90 -6.23 -24.30
CA LEU A 84 2.17 -7.43 -23.87
C LEU A 84 2.90 -8.16 -22.75
N GLY A 85 4.23 -8.28 -22.82
CA GLY A 85 5.05 -8.86 -21.74
C GLY A 85 4.92 -8.09 -20.42
N LEU A 86 4.95 -6.76 -20.48
CA LEU A 86 4.76 -5.89 -19.30
C LEU A 86 3.33 -6.01 -18.75
N ALA A 87 2.31 -6.04 -19.62
CA ALA A 87 0.92 -6.20 -19.23
C ALA A 87 0.68 -7.55 -18.52
N ALA A 88 1.25 -8.63 -19.04
CA ALA A 88 1.21 -9.94 -18.40
C ALA A 88 1.87 -9.91 -17.01
N LEU A 89 3.06 -9.31 -16.90
CA LEU A 89 3.75 -9.17 -15.63
C LEU A 89 2.91 -8.39 -14.60
N ILE A 90 2.30 -7.28 -15.00
CA ILE A 90 1.38 -6.51 -14.14
C ILE A 90 0.21 -7.36 -13.68
N PHE A 91 -0.43 -8.08 -14.60
CA PHE A 91 -1.57 -8.94 -14.30
C PHE A 91 -1.21 -9.99 -13.24
N PHE A 92 -0.09 -10.70 -13.43
CA PHE A 92 0.39 -11.70 -12.47
C PHE A 92 0.78 -11.07 -11.13
N CYS A 93 1.56 -9.99 -11.12
CA CYS A 93 1.95 -9.32 -9.87
C CYS A 93 0.74 -8.77 -9.10
N ALA A 94 -0.24 -8.19 -9.78
CA ALA A 94 -1.47 -7.70 -9.15
C ALA A 94 -2.29 -8.84 -8.56
N GLY A 95 -2.45 -9.96 -9.29
CA GLY A 95 -3.17 -11.14 -8.83
C GLY A 95 -2.49 -11.80 -7.63
N TYR A 96 -1.21 -12.15 -7.76
CA TYR A 96 -0.45 -12.79 -6.68
C TYR A 96 -0.25 -11.86 -5.48
N GLY A 97 0.05 -10.58 -5.69
CA GLY A 97 0.15 -9.61 -4.62
C GLY A 97 -1.15 -9.53 -3.81
N SER A 98 -2.28 -9.34 -4.48
CA SER A 98 -3.60 -9.31 -3.82
C SER A 98 -3.90 -10.61 -3.05
N TYR A 99 -3.60 -11.76 -3.66
CA TYR A 99 -3.78 -13.07 -3.02
C TYR A 99 -2.94 -13.24 -1.75
N PHE A 100 -1.63 -12.98 -1.83
CA PHE A 100 -0.73 -13.12 -0.68
C PHE A 100 -0.99 -12.06 0.40
N SER A 101 -1.42 -10.86 0.01
CA SER A 101 -1.85 -9.82 0.96
C SER A 101 -3.09 -10.27 1.73
N GLY A 102 -4.07 -10.86 1.04
CA GLY A 102 -5.24 -11.47 1.67
C GLY A 102 -4.88 -12.61 2.63
N LEU A 103 -4.00 -13.53 2.21
CA LEU A 103 -3.50 -14.60 3.08
C LEU A 103 -2.81 -14.05 4.33
N LEU A 104 -1.95 -13.04 4.17
CA LEU A 104 -1.27 -12.40 5.30
C LEU A 104 -2.27 -11.75 6.24
N SER A 105 -3.25 -11.01 5.70
CA SER A 105 -4.32 -10.37 6.49
C SER A 105 -5.11 -11.40 7.29
N MET A 106 -5.58 -12.48 6.67
CA MET A 106 -6.38 -13.51 7.35
C MET A 106 -5.58 -14.23 8.44
N ARG A 107 -4.31 -14.56 8.19
CA ARG A 107 -3.46 -15.22 9.20
C ARG A 107 -3.17 -14.30 10.36
N TRP A 108 -2.89 -13.04 10.07
CA TRP A 108 -2.66 -12.05 11.11
C TRP A 108 -3.93 -11.82 11.94
N GLN A 109 -5.09 -11.69 11.31
CA GLN A 109 -6.37 -11.60 11.99
C GLN A 109 -6.58 -12.79 12.93
N LYS A 110 -6.42 -14.02 12.42
CA LYS A 110 -6.57 -15.24 13.22
C LYS A 110 -5.66 -15.24 14.45
N TRP A 111 -4.39 -14.86 14.27
CA TRP A 111 -3.42 -14.79 15.36
C TRP A 111 -3.79 -13.71 16.39
N LEU A 112 -4.20 -12.53 15.93
CA LEU A 112 -4.56 -11.40 16.78
C LEU A 112 -5.81 -11.70 17.62
N THR A 113 -6.83 -12.32 17.02
CA THR A 113 -8.03 -12.77 17.72
C THR A 113 -7.69 -13.82 18.78
N GLN A 114 -6.89 -14.84 18.43
CA GLN A 114 -6.50 -15.89 19.38
C GLN A 114 -5.73 -15.33 20.57
N GLN A 115 -4.75 -14.45 20.33
CA GLN A 115 -3.98 -13.81 21.40
C GLN A 115 -4.89 -12.98 22.31
N THR A 116 -5.78 -12.17 21.73
CA THR A 116 -6.67 -11.30 22.49
C THR A 116 -7.68 -12.08 23.33
N VAL A 117 -8.26 -13.15 22.77
CA VAL A 117 -9.18 -14.04 23.49
C VAL A 117 -8.46 -14.75 24.64
N ASN A 118 -7.24 -15.24 24.41
CA ASN A 118 -6.44 -15.89 25.46
C ASN A 118 -6.08 -14.91 26.59
N ASP A 119 -5.68 -13.69 26.27
CA ASP A 119 -5.37 -12.65 27.26
C ASP A 119 -6.62 -12.18 28.02
N TRP A 120 -7.78 -12.17 27.35
CA TRP A 120 -9.07 -11.81 27.95
C TRP A 120 -9.55 -12.88 28.93
N LEU A 121 -9.50 -14.16 28.55
CA LEU A 121 -9.90 -15.30 29.38
C LEU A 121 -8.90 -15.62 30.51
N GLY A 122 -7.60 -15.47 30.27
CA GLY A 122 -6.55 -15.88 31.20
C GLY A 122 -6.39 -14.99 32.44
N GLN A 123 -6.85 -13.73 32.41
CA GLN A 123 -6.57 -12.74 33.47
C GLN A 123 -7.73 -12.40 34.41
N HIS A 124 -8.86 -13.13 34.38
CA HIS A 124 -10.05 -12.80 35.18
C HIS A 124 -10.54 -11.33 35.00
N LYS A 125 -10.17 -10.69 33.88
CA LYS A 125 -10.52 -9.29 33.57
C LYS A 125 -12.02 -9.11 33.38
N HIS A 126 -12.77 -10.18 33.09
CA HIS A 126 -14.24 -10.18 33.06
C HIS A 126 -14.84 -9.60 34.35
N PHE A 127 -14.29 -9.98 35.50
CA PHE A 127 -14.83 -9.56 36.80
C PHE A 127 -14.51 -8.10 37.11
N LYS A 128 -13.31 -7.60 36.74
CA LYS A 128 -12.92 -6.21 37.00
C LYS A 128 -13.69 -5.19 36.17
N LEU A 129 -14.04 -5.51 34.92
CA LEU A 129 -14.81 -4.62 34.05
C LEU A 129 -16.30 -4.59 34.43
N ASN A 130 -16.88 -5.74 34.80
CA ASN A 130 -18.26 -5.79 35.32
C ASN A 130 -18.42 -5.03 36.64
N TRP A 131 -17.38 -4.98 37.48
CA TRP A 131 -17.37 -4.18 38.71
C TRP A 131 -17.27 -2.65 38.48
N LEU A 132 -16.68 -2.22 37.37
CA LEU A 132 -16.46 -0.79 37.06
C LEU A 132 -17.65 -0.11 36.36
N ASN A 133 -18.78 -0.81 36.19
CA ASN A 133 -20.04 -0.25 35.65
C ASN A 133 -19.92 0.41 34.26
N GLN A 134 -18.80 0.19 33.54
CA GLN A 134 -18.68 0.51 32.13
C GLN A 134 -19.29 -0.65 31.34
N ARG A 135 -20.62 -0.65 31.22
CA ARG A 135 -21.34 -1.55 30.31
C ARG A 135 -20.97 -1.21 28.88
N VAL A 136 -19.88 -1.78 28.40
CA VAL A 136 -19.67 -1.99 26.98
C VAL A 136 -20.59 -3.15 26.62
N ASP A 137 -21.73 -2.88 25.98
CA ASP A 137 -22.59 -3.96 25.47
C ASP A 137 -21.77 -4.73 24.42
N ASN A 138 -21.58 -6.03 24.67
CA ASN A 138 -20.86 -6.98 23.81
C ASN A 138 -19.37 -6.64 23.52
N PRO A 139 -18.50 -6.67 24.55
CA PRO A 139 -17.06 -6.43 24.38
C PRO A 139 -16.39 -7.51 23.52
N ASP A 140 -16.90 -8.74 23.54
CA ASP A 140 -16.49 -9.85 22.68
C ASP A 140 -16.75 -9.57 21.20
N GLN A 141 -17.93 -9.03 20.88
CA GLN A 141 -18.30 -8.66 19.52
C GLN A 141 -17.44 -7.49 19.02
N ARG A 142 -17.27 -6.44 19.84
CA ARG A 142 -16.39 -5.31 19.49
C ARG A 142 -14.94 -5.72 19.28
N ILE A 143 -14.38 -6.56 20.15
CA ILE A 143 -13.01 -7.06 20.00
C ILE A 143 -12.87 -7.86 18.69
N THR A 144 -13.87 -8.67 18.34
CA THR A 144 -13.81 -9.51 17.15
C THR A 144 -14.00 -8.70 15.86
N GLU A 145 -14.93 -7.75 15.84
CA GLU A 145 -15.21 -6.88 14.69
C GLU A 145 -14.09 -5.87 14.44
N ASP A 146 -13.63 -5.15 15.47
CA ASP A 146 -12.62 -4.08 15.31
C ASP A 146 -11.22 -4.63 15.04
N LEU A 147 -10.79 -5.69 15.74
CA LEU A 147 -9.50 -6.33 15.47
C LEU A 147 -9.51 -7.14 14.16
N GLY A 148 -10.71 -7.50 13.68
CA GLY A 148 -10.90 -8.21 12.43
C GLY A 148 -10.38 -7.43 11.22
N ALA A 149 -10.69 -6.13 11.18
CA ALA A 149 -10.32 -5.26 10.07
C ALA A 149 -8.88 -4.72 10.17
N LEU A 150 -8.28 -4.70 11.37
CA LEU A 150 -7.00 -4.04 11.63
C LEU A 150 -5.85 -4.54 10.71
N PRO A 151 -5.61 -5.85 10.56
CA PRO A 151 -4.57 -6.36 9.67
C PRO A 151 -4.76 -5.93 8.21
N GLY A 152 -5.98 -6.06 7.70
CA GLY A 152 -6.31 -5.75 6.31
C GLY A 152 -6.17 -4.26 6.02
N LEU A 153 -6.68 -3.41 6.91
CA LEU A 153 -6.53 -1.96 6.81
C LEU A 153 -5.06 -1.53 6.89
N THR A 154 -4.29 -2.12 7.80
CA THR A 154 -2.86 -1.82 7.95
C THR A 154 -2.09 -2.13 6.66
N LEU A 155 -2.26 -3.34 6.13
CA LEU A 155 -1.59 -3.74 4.89
C LEU A 155 -2.05 -2.88 3.72
N LYS A 156 -3.35 -2.59 3.61
CA LYS A 156 -3.90 -1.73 2.57
C LYS A 156 -3.30 -0.34 2.59
N VAL A 157 -3.27 0.31 3.76
CA VAL A 157 -2.68 1.66 3.91
C VAL A 157 -1.19 1.63 3.61
N PHE A 158 -0.46 0.62 4.09
CA PHE A 158 0.97 0.46 3.80
C PHE A 158 1.26 0.37 2.30
N PHE A 159 0.59 -0.53 1.58
CA PHE A 159 0.80 -0.69 0.14
C PHE A 159 0.25 0.49 -0.67
N LEU A 160 -0.82 1.15 -0.21
CA LEU A 160 -1.32 2.38 -0.83
C LEU A 160 -0.24 3.47 -0.77
N LEU A 161 0.32 3.74 0.41
CA LEU A 161 1.37 4.75 0.58
C LEU A 161 2.62 4.41 -0.24
N LEU A 162 3.04 3.14 -0.25
CA LEU A 162 4.18 2.69 -1.04
C LEU A 162 3.95 2.95 -2.53
N ASN A 163 2.79 2.57 -3.07
CA ASN A 163 2.44 2.85 -4.45
C ASN A 163 2.34 4.36 -4.73
N SER A 164 1.74 5.15 -3.85
CA SER A 164 1.62 6.60 -4.03
C SER A 164 2.98 7.30 -4.09
N ILE A 165 3.89 6.99 -3.16
CA ILE A 165 5.26 7.53 -3.16
C ILE A 165 5.96 7.15 -4.46
N SER A 166 5.79 5.91 -4.90
CA SER A 166 6.51 5.44 -6.06
C SER A 166 5.96 6.00 -7.36
N SER A 167 4.64 6.14 -7.50
CA SER A 167 4.03 6.86 -8.62
C SER A 167 4.47 8.31 -8.66
N PHE A 168 4.55 8.98 -7.51
CA PHE A 168 5.06 10.34 -7.41
C PHE A 168 6.50 10.47 -7.94
N ILE A 169 7.38 9.52 -7.57
CA ILE A 169 8.75 9.46 -8.09
C ILE A 169 8.74 9.24 -9.62
N SER A 170 7.96 8.27 -10.11
CA SER A 170 7.87 7.99 -11.55
C SER A 170 7.39 9.19 -12.35
N PHE A 171 6.33 9.89 -11.90
CA PHE A 171 5.85 11.11 -12.54
C PHE A 171 6.91 12.22 -12.53
N SER A 172 7.62 12.38 -11.40
CA SER A 172 8.71 13.36 -11.29
C SER A 172 9.81 13.09 -12.33
N VAL A 173 10.20 11.82 -12.51
CA VAL A 173 11.21 11.41 -13.50
C VAL A 173 10.73 11.63 -14.94
N ILE A 174 9.47 11.28 -15.24
CA ILE A 174 8.88 11.47 -16.56
C ILE A 174 8.82 12.96 -16.92
N LEU A 175 8.36 13.81 -16.00
CA LEU A 175 8.32 15.27 -16.19
C LEU A 175 9.71 15.85 -16.39
N TRP A 176 10.71 15.37 -15.63
CA TRP A 176 12.10 15.78 -15.81
C TRP A 176 12.63 15.42 -17.21
N SER A 177 12.33 14.21 -17.69
CA SER A 177 12.73 13.73 -19.03
C SER A 177 12.04 14.50 -20.16
N LEU A 178 10.78 14.92 -19.98
CA LEU A 178 10.08 15.77 -20.94
C LEU A 178 10.59 17.22 -20.92
N SER A 179 10.94 17.74 -19.74
CA SER A 179 11.47 19.09 -19.57
C SER A 179 12.80 19.32 -20.31
N SER A 180 13.58 18.27 -20.59
CA SER A 180 14.82 18.39 -21.37
C SER A 180 14.59 18.53 -22.88
N HIS A 181 13.40 18.20 -23.39
CA HIS A 181 13.07 18.22 -24.83
C HIS A 181 12.29 19.48 -25.25
N PHE A 182 11.87 20.32 -24.31
CA PHE A 182 11.22 21.62 -24.58
C PHE A 182 12.05 22.75 -23.98
N PRO A 183 13.01 23.34 -24.71
CA PRO A 183 13.66 24.56 -24.26
C PRO A 183 12.62 25.67 -24.14
N LEU A 184 12.57 26.32 -22.98
CA LEU A 184 11.80 27.55 -22.81
C LEU A 184 12.37 28.61 -23.75
N MET A 185 11.56 29.09 -24.68
CA MET A 185 11.92 30.23 -25.52
C MET A 185 11.68 31.52 -24.74
N LEU A 186 12.75 32.08 -24.15
CA LEU A 186 12.72 33.41 -23.55
C LEU A 186 13.29 34.39 -24.59
N GLY A 187 12.44 34.86 -25.50
CA GLY A 187 12.88 35.65 -26.66
C GLY A 187 13.64 34.79 -27.69
N HIS A 188 14.89 35.16 -28.03
CA HIS A 188 15.75 34.42 -28.97
C HIS A 188 16.76 33.47 -28.30
N VAL A 189 16.74 33.36 -26.96
CA VAL A 189 17.69 32.53 -26.21
C VAL A 189 16.99 31.27 -25.72
N GLN A 190 17.53 30.11 -26.13
CA GLN A 190 17.08 28.80 -25.65
C GLN A 190 17.73 28.53 -24.30
N ILE A 191 16.98 28.72 -23.21
CA ILE A 191 17.46 28.39 -21.87
C ILE A 191 16.93 27.00 -21.52
N MET A 192 17.82 26.00 -21.50
CA MET A 192 17.52 24.67 -20.98
C MET A 192 17.58 24.74 -19.45
N ILE A 193 16.42 24.82 -18.79
CA ILE A 193 16.32 24.63 -17.34
C ILE A 193 15.71 23.25 -17.11
N PRO A 194 16.53 22.25 -16.73
CA PRO A 194 16.00 20.96 -16.30
C PRO A 194 15.07 21.16 -15.09
N GLY A 195 13.80 20.76 -15.19
CA GLY A 195 12.88 20.71 -14.04
C GLY A 195 11.88 21.85 -13.91
N TYR A 196 11.74 22.75 -14.89
CA TYR A 196 10.79 23.88 -14.80
C TYR A 196 9.32 23.43 -14.70
N LEU A 197 8.92 22.36 -15.39
CA LEU A 197 7.55 21.81 -15.34
C LEU A 197 7.16 21.17 -13.99
N PHE A 198 8.12 20.99 -13.06
CA PHE A 198 7.82 20.48 -11.73
C PHE A 198 7.27 21.57 -10.79
N PHE A 199 7.52 22.85 -11.11
CA PHE A 199 7.17 24.00 -10.25
C PHE A 199 6.12 24.94 -10.87
N SER A 200 5.56 24.61 -12.03
CA SER A 200 4.51 25.40 -12.69
C SER A 200 3.10 25.04 -12.23
#